data_AF-A0A7J8RKQ3-F1
#
_entry.id   AF-A0A7J8RKQ3-F1
#
_cell.length_a   1.000
_cell.length_b   1.000
_cell.length_c   1.000
_cell.angle_alpha   90.00
_cell.angle_beta   90.00
_cell.angle_gamma   90.00
#
_symmetry.space_group_name_H-M   'P 1'
#
loop_
_entity.id
_entity.type
_entity.pdbx_description
1 polymer ?
#
loop_
_entity_poly.entity_id
_entity_poly.type
_entity_poly.pdbx_seq_one_letter_code
_entity_poly.pdbx_strand_id
1 'polypeptide(L)'
;TSGTTSSNPSLNPSAPKILLAKPSAGPVPGKFGRGGGEDETAPHRARLPPVGSLNLLSDSWEFHIDRFLPFLTENTDFKVVGIIGPPGAGKSTIMNELYGFDGVSPGMLPPFAIQSEETRAMARHCTVGIEPRISAERLILLDTQSVFSPSVLSEIMRPDGSSTVSVLSGESLSAELAHEIMNIQLGVLLASICHILLVVSEGVHDNSMWHMMLTVDLLKHGIPDPSCITPLHSQSSTLGLHKEGKDKVHEVEEYIGTPVFVHTK
;
A
#
# COMPACT_ATOMS: atom_id res chain seq x y z
N THR A 1 51.76 53.51 21.97
CA THR A 1 52.11 52.62 23.09
C THR A 1 51.41 51.30 22.90
N SER A 2 52.10 50.18 23.18
CA SER A 2 51.72 48.75 23.04
C SER A 2 51.37 48.24 21.63
N GLY A 3 51.90 47.15 21.09
CA GLY A 3 52.83 46.12 21.60
C GLY A 3 53.04 45.02 20.54
N THR A 4 54.31 44.66 20.35
CA THR A 4 54.97 43.37 19.98
C THR A 4 54.20 42.17 19.36
N THR A 5 54.64 41.80 18.14
CA THR A 5 55.15 40.50 17.61
C THR A 5 54.44 39.13 17.74
N SER A 6 54.66 38.31 16.68
CA SER A 6 54.72 36.83 16.57
C SER A 6 53.38 36.12 16.23
N SER A 7 53.28 35.05 15.42
CA SER A 7 54.22 34.15 14.73
C SER A 7 53.44 33.18 13.81
N ASN A 8 53.97 32.86 12.61
CA ASN A 8 53.71 31.62 11.84
C ASN A 8 54.26 30.39 12.62
N PRO A 9 53.96 29.08 12.34
CA PRO A 9 53.64 28.47 11.03
C PRO A 9 52.69 27.21 11.00
N SER A 10 52.41 26.74 9.77
CA SER A 10 52.25 25.33 9.30
C SER A 10 51.20 24.36 9.89
N LEU A 11 50.41 23.73 9.01
CA LEU A 11 50.30 22.27 8.75
C LEU A 11 48.91 21.89 8.19
N ASN A 12 48.90 21.30 6.99
CA ASN A 12 47.75 20.56 6.46
C ASN A 12 47.51 19.27 7.26
N PRO A 13 46.24 18.87 7.43
CA PRO A 13 45.91 17.45 7.28
C PRO A 13 44.64 17.22 6.43
N SER A 14 44.84 16.40 5.39
CA SER A 14 43.92 15.42 4.76
C SER A 14 42.39 15.63 4.85
N ALA A 15 41.77 15.96 3.71
CA ALA A 15 40.36 15.63 3.44
C ALA A 15 40.19 14.12 3.20
N PRO A 16 39.08 13.50 3.64
CA PRO A 16 38.85 12.06 3.44
C PRO A 16 38.56 11.76 1.97
N LYS A 17 39.33 10.83 1.38
CA LYS A 17 39.09 10.29 0.04
C LYS A 17 37.95 9.28 0.11
N ILE A 18 36.77 9.64 -0.40
CA ILE A 18 35.69 8.69 -0.64
C ILE A 18 36.08 7.86 -1.87
N LEU A 19 36.40 6.59 -1.64
CA LEU A 19 36.58 5.57 -2.68
C LEU A 19 35.23 5.31 -3.35
N LEU A 20 35.00 5.94 -4.49
CA LEU A 20 33.90 5.61 -5.39
C LEU A 20 34.23 4.26 -6.04
N ALA A 21 33.64 3.18 -5.53
CA ALA A 21 33.71 1.87 -6.18
C ALA A 21 33.04 1.97 -7.55
N LYS A 22 33.84 1.88 -8.60
CA LYS A 22 33.42 1.82 -9.99
C LYS A 22 32.78 0.44 -10.23
N PRO A 23 31.53 0.33 -10.73
CA PRO A 23 31.04 -0.97 -11.18
C PRO A 23 31.87 -1.39 -12.39
N SER A 24 32.56 -2.52 -12.25
CA SER A 24 33.34 -3.15 -13.31
C SER A 24 32.40 -3.65 -14.41
N ALA A 25 32.26 -2.87 -15.48
CA ALA A 25 31.80 -3.38 -16.77
C ALA A 25 32.96 -4.16 -17.42
N GLY A 26 32.97 -5.48 -17.23
CA GLY A 26 33.81 -6.40 -17.99
C GLY A 26 33.04 -6.97 -19.19
N PRO A 27 33.68 -7.20 -20.34
CA PRO A 27 33.01 -7.59 -21.57
C PRO A 27 32.63 -9.08 -21.57
N VAL A 28 31.40 -9.38 -21.97
CA VAL A 28 30.93 -10.75 -22.24
C VAL A 28 31.40 -11.15 -23.64
N PRO A 29 32.14 -12.26 -23.84
CA PRO A 29 32.44 -12.73 -25.18
C PRO A 29 31.20 -13.42 -25.74
N GLY A 30 30.66 -12.86 -26.83
CA GLY A 30 29.56 -13.45 -27.58
C GLY A 30 29.99 -14.77 -28.22
N LYS A 31 29.22 -15.83 -27.97
CA LYS A 31 29.34 -17.09 -28.70
C LYS A 31 27.96 -17.44 -29.28
N PHE A 32 27.83 -17.21 -30.57
CA PHE A 32 26.75 -17.72 -31.40
C PHE A 32 26.72 -19.25 -31.31
N GLY A 33 25.56 -19.81 -30.94
CA GLY A 33 25.31 -21.25 -30.94
C GLY A 33 23.80 -21.52 -31.09
N ARG A 34 23.42 -22.10 -32.23
CA ARG A 34 22.09 -22.67 -32.51
C ARG A 34 21.89 -23.95 -31.70
N GLY A 35 20.68 -24.17 -31.18
CA GLY A 35 20.19 -25.47 -30.69
C GLY A 35 19.12 -25.33 -29.62
N GLY A 36 17.93 -25.87 -29.86
CA GLY A 36 16.75 -25.73 -29.00
C GLY A 36 16.67 -26.67 -27.80
N GLY A 37 15.56 -26.58 -27.08
CA GLY A 37 15.21 -27.46 -25.95
C GLY A 37 14.56 -26.69 -24.81
N GLU A 38 13.50 -27.27 -24.26
CA GLU A 38 12.49 -26.74 -23.32
C GLU A 38 13.00 -26.26 -21.94
N ASP A 39 12.05 -25.60 -21.24
CA ASP A 39 11.97 -25.36 -19.79
C ASP A 39 12.94 -24.35 -19.15
N GLU A 40 12.48 -23.10 -19.04
CA GLU A 40 12.79 -22.27 -17.87
C GLU A 40 11.50 -21.78 -17.24
N THR A 41 11.03 -22.53 -16.25
CA THR A 41 10.16 -22.02 -15.19
C THR A 41 10.97 -21.02 -14.37
N ALA A 42 10.98 -19.76 -14.82
CA ALA A 42 11.51 -18.66 -14.04
C ALA A 42 10.69 -18.58 -12.73
N PRO A 43 11.28 -18.79 -11.55
CA PRO A 43 10.54 -18.68 -10.31
C PRO A 43 10.11 -17.22 -10.14
N HIS A 44 8.82 -17.01 -9.88
CA HIS A 44 8.27 -15.74 -9.44
C HIS A 44 9.04 -15.30 -8.19
N ARG A 45 10.03 -14.45 -8.38
CA ARG A 45 10.89 -13.97 -7.30
C ARG A 45 10.06 -12.99 -6.48
N ALA A 46 9.72 -13.38 -5.26
CA ALA A 46 9.11 -12.50 -4.27
C ALA A 46 9.88 -11.18 -4.23
N ARG A 47 9.15 -10.08 -4.44
CA ARG A 47 9.72 -8.73 -4.58
C ARG A 47 10.21 -8.26 -3.20
N LEU A 48 11.41 -7.68 -3.16
CA LEU A 48 11.82 -6.93 -1.96
C LEU A 48 11.01 -5.63 -1.92
N PRO A 49 10.34 -5.30 -0.80
CA PRO A 49 9.62 -4.04 -0.66
C PRO A 49 10.56 -2.86 -0.93
N PRO A 50 10.08 -1.75 -1.52
CA PRO A 50 10.85 -0.53 -1.61
C PRO A 50 11.40 -0.14 -0.23
N VAL A 51 12.62 0.40 -0.19
CA VAL A 51 13.23 0.90 1.05
C VAL A 51 12.30 1.95 1.65
N GLY A 52 11.72 1.66 2.83
CA GLY A 52 10.74 2.54 3.49
C GLY A 52 9.26 2.24 3.20
N SER A 53 8.93 1.10 2.60
CA SER A 53 7.55 0.63 2.50
C SER A 53 7.03 0.16 3.86
N LEU A 54 5.88 0.70 4.27
CA LEU A 54 5.15 0.38 5.49
C LEU A 54 3.94 -0.52 5.18
N ASN A 55 3.95 -1.19 4.02
CA ASN A 55 2.81 -1.90 3.45
C ASN A 55 2.05 -2.73 4.51
N LEU A 56 0.79 -2.35 4.72
CA LEU A 56 -0.14 -2.96 5.67
C LEU A 56 -0.68 -4.28 5.16
N LEU A 57 -0.80 -4.45 3.84
CA LEU A 57 -1.35 -5.64 3.20
C LEU A 57 -0.35 -6.16 2.16
N SER A 58 0.24 -7.33 2.38
CA SER A 58 1.26 -7.88 1.49
C SER A 58 0.73 -8.28 0.11
N ASP A 59 1.65 -8.66 -0.78
CA ASP A 59 1.37 -9.37 -2.03
C ASP A 59 0.70 -10.74 -1.81
N SER A 60 0.97 -11.39 -0.67
CA SER A 60 0.30 -12.62 -0.22
C SER A 60 -1.10 -12.40 0.36
N TRP A 61 -1.60 -11.16 0.38
CA TRP A 61 -2.89 -10.79 0.98
C TRP A 61 -2.96 -11.00 2.50
N GLU A 62 -1.83 -10.77 3.18
CA GLU A 62 -1.69 -10.90 4.64
C GLU A 62 -1.41 -9.53 5.27
N PHE A 63 -1.96 -9.29 6.47
CA PHE A 63 -1.74 -8.04 7.18
C PHE A 63 -0.41 -8.01 7.94
N HIS A 64 0.32 -6.90 7.83
CA HIS A 64 1.60 -6.65 8.52
C HIS A 64 1.58 -5.34 9.32
N ILE A 65 0.63 -5.25 10.25
CA ILE A 65 0.35 -4.03 11.03
C ILE A 65 1.55 -3.62 11.90
N ASP A 66 2.34 -4.59 12.38
CA ASP A 66 3.50 -4.37 13.26
C ASP A 66 4.53 -3.39 12.70
N ARG A 67 4.61 -3.26 11.36
CA ARG A 67 5.53 -2.31 10.71
C ARG A 67 5.05 -0.87 10.81
N PHE A 68 3.74 -0.66 10.91
CA PHE A 68 3.12 0.65 10.94
C PHE A 68 2.82 1.13 12.37
N LEU A 69 2.58 0.21 13.32
CA LEU A 69 2.29 0.54 14.72
C LEU A 69 3.26 1.56 15.36
N PRO A 70 4.59 1.49 15.15
CA PRO A 70 5.54 2.43 15.77
C PRO A 70 5.36 3.90 15.34
N PHE A 71 4.64 4.14 14.24
CA PHE A 71 4.35 5.49 13.74
C PHE A 71 3.04 6.05 14.29
N LEU A 72 2.22 5.22 14.94
CA LEU A 72 0.96 5.63 15.56
C LEU A 72 1.19 6.20 16.96
N THR A 73 0.26 7.05 17.38
CA THR A 73 0.28 7.68 18.71
C THR A 73 -1.05 7.43 19.41
N GLU A 74 -1.12 7.67 20.71
CA GLU A 74 -2.37 7.58 21.49
C GLU A 74 -3.37 8.72 21.18
N ASN A 75 -2.98 9.69 20.33
CA ASN A 75 -3.85 10.80 19.96
C ASN A 75 -4.97 10.33 19.03
N THR A 76 -6.22 10.52 19.46
CA THR A 76 -7.42 10.14 18.72
C THR A 76 -7.91 11.19 17.74
N ASP A 77 -7.30 12.39 17.73
CA ASP A 77 -7.59 13.45 16.78
C ASP A 77 -6.79 13.25 15.48
N PHE A 78 -7.28 12.33 14.66
CA PHE A 78 -6.75 12.00 13.34
C PHE A 78 -7.87 11.81 12.32
N LYS A 79 -7.51 11.82 11.04
CA LYS A 79 -8.40 11.42 9.94
C LYS A 79 -7.73 10.38 9.08
N VAL A 80 -8.54 9.45 8.57
CA VAL A 80 -8.09 8.38 7.67
C VAL A 80 -8.67 8.66 6.30
N VAL A 81 -7.81 8.84 5.30
CA VAL A 81 -8.21 9.04 3.91
C VAL A 81 -7.67 7.87 3.10
N GLY A 82 -8.58 7.03 2.59
CA GLY A 82 -8.25 5.96 1.67
C GLY A 82 -8.54 6.36 0.24
N ILE A 83 -7.83 5.75 -0.71
CA ILE A 83 -8.08 5.93 -2.14
C ILE A 83 -8.23 4.57 -2.82
N ILE A 84 -9.19 4.46 -3.74
CA ILE A 84 -9.46 3.26 -4.53
C ILE A 84 -9.78 3.65 -5.97
N GLY A 85 -9.40 2.81 -6.94
CA GLY A 85 -9.62 3.11 -8.36
C GLY A 85 -8.76 2.28 -9.32
N PRO A 86 -9.06 2.32 -10.63
CA PRO A 86 -8.38 1.51 -11.63
C PRO A 86 -6.90 1.91 -11.84
N PRO A 87 -6.10 1.11 -12.57
CA PRO A 87 -4.73 1.45 -12.91
C PRO A 87 -4.70 2.75 -13.72
N GLY A 88 -3.64 3.56 -13.57
CA GLY A 88 -3.51 4.81 -14.34
C GLY A 88 -4.37 5.98 -13.87
N ALA A 89 -5.36 5.76 -13.00
CA ALA A 89 -6.29 6.81 -12.52
C ALA A 89 -5.64 7.96 -11.70
N GLY A 90 -4.33 7.91 -11.43
CA GLY A 90 -3.62 8.98 -10.71
C GLY A 90 -3.69 8.90 -9.18
N LYS A 91 -4.04 7.75 -8.59
CA LYS A 91 -4.22 7.56 -7.14
C LYS A 91 -3.03 8.05 -6.30
N SER A 92 -1.85 7.47 -6.51
CA SER A 92 -0.65 7.82 -5.76
C SER A 92 -0.24 9.28 -5.98
N THR A 93 -0.57 9.87 -7.12
CA THR A 93 -0.38 11.30 -7.39
C THR A 93 -1.26 12.16 -6.50
N ILE A 94 -2.57 11.87 -6.45
CA ILE A 94 -3.52 12.56 -5.55
C ILE A 94 -3.08 12.41 -4.09
N MET A 95 -2.61 11.22 -3.69
CA MET A 95 -2.16 10.97 -2.32
C MET A 95 -0.87 11.73 -1.96
N ASN A 96 0.05 11.90 -2.91
CA ASN A 96 1.24 12.73 -2.69
C ASN A 96 0.89 14.21 -2.52
N GLU A 97 -0.05 14.72 -3.32
CA GLU A 97 -0.55 16.10 -3.16
C GLU A 97 -1.21 16.30 -1.79
N LEU A 98 -2.06 15.35 -1.37
CA LEU A 98 -2.71 15.39 -0.07
C LEU A 98 -1.72 15.24 1.10
N TYR A 99 -0.62 14.53 0.88
CA TYR A 99 0.48 14.45 1.86
C TYR A 99 1.23 15.80 2.01
N GLY A 100 1.09 16.73 1.05
CA GLY A 100 1.85 17.96 1.00
C GLY A 100 3.23 17.80 0.34
N PHE A 101 3.39 16.82 -0.56
CA PHE A 101 4.64 16.64 -1.29
C PHE A 101 4.88 17.79 -2.28
N ASP A 102 5.96 18.54 -2.09
CA ASP A 102 6.43 19.55 -3.04
C ASP A 102 7.53 18.98 -3.95
N GLY A 103 7.15 18.64 -5.18
CA GLY A 103 8.06 18.13 -6.21
C GLY A 103 9.06 19.15 -6.76
N VAL A 104 9.00 20.42 -6.36
CA VAL A 104 9.92 21.48 -6.81
C VAL A 104 11.28 21.38 -6.10
N SER A 105 11.31 20.79 -4.90
CA SER A 105 12.52 20.66 -4.09
C SER A 105 13.45 19.56 -4.63
N PRO A 106 14.67 19.89 -5.08
CA PRO A 106 15.57 18.91 -5.69
C PRO A 106 16.02 17.85 -4.67
N GLY A 107 15.90 16.57 -5.03
CA GLY A 107 16.38 15.43 -4.25
C GLY A 107 15.35 14.75 -3.35
N MET A 108 14.11 15.26 -3.29
CA MET A 108 13.02 14.61 -2.56
C MET A 108 12.24 13.66 -3.47
N LEU A 109 12.12 12.40 -3.05
CA LEU A 109 11.25 11.43 -3.71
C LEU A 109 9.83 11.53 -3.15
N PRO A 110 8.80 11.28 -3.96
CA PRO A 110 7.43 11.27 -3.47
C PRO A 110 7.21 10.16 -2.42
N PRO A 111 6.46 10.43 -1.33
CA PRO A 111 6.13 9.44 -0.30
C PRO A 111 5.44 8.19 -0.83
N PHE A 112 4.58 8.34 -1.83
CA PHE A 112 3.95 7.26 -2.58
C PHE A 112 4.58 7.15 -3.96
N ALA A 113 5.03 5.95 -4.32
CA ALA A 113 5.62 5.73 -5.64
C ALA A 113 4.58 5.98 -6.74
N ILE A 114 4.95 6.82 -7.71
CA ILE A 114 4.15 7.05 -8.92
C ILE A 114 4.68 6.19 -10.07
N GLN A 115 3.80 5.84 -11.01
CA GLN A 115 4.18 5.02 -12.15
C GLN A 115 5.24 5.73 -12.99
N SER A 116 6.40 5.09 -13.16
CA SER A 116 7.44 5.57 -14.09
C SER A 116 7.12 5.19 -15.53
N GLU A 117 7.76 5.87 -16.49
CA GLU A 117 7.63 5.52 -17.91
C GLU A 117 8.04 4.08 -18.19
N GLU A 118 9.09 3.59 -17.52
CA GLU A 118 9.55 2.20 -17.60
C GLU A 118 8.48 1.22 -17.09
N THR A 119 7.91 1.49 -15.91
CA THR A 119 6.86 0.66 -15.31
C THR A 119 5.62 0.59 -16.21
N ARG A 120 5.27 1.73 -16.82
CA ARG A 120 4.18 1.84 -17.79
C ARG A 120 4.47 1.04 -19.06
N ALA A 121 5.68 1.15 -19.61
CA ALA A 121 6.10 0.40 -20.79
C ALA A 121 6.11 -1.12 -20.56
N MET A 122 6.40 -1.56 -19.33
CA MET A 122 6.34 -2.96 -18.93
C MET A 122 4.94 -3.45 -18.53
N ALA A 123 3.91 -2.59 -18.61
CA ALA A 123 2.54 -2.89 -18.18
C ALA A 123 2.47 -3.44 -16.74
N ARG A 124 3.26 -2.86 -15.82
CA ARG A 124 3.30 -3.27 -14.40
C ARG A 124 2.55 -2.29 -13.51
N HIS A 125 1.99 -2.81 -12.41
CA HIS A 125 1.46 -1.97 -11.33
C HIS A 125 2.62 -1.43 -10.48
N CYS A 126 2.35 -0.30 -9.80
CA CYS A 126 3.33 0.38 -8.95
C CYS A 126 3.11 0.02 -7.47
N THR A 127 1.90 0.29 -6.96
CA THR A 127 1.44 0.00 -5.60
C THR A 127 0.97 -1.44 -5.47
N VAL A 128 1.38 -2.11 -4.40
CA VAL A 128 1.00 -3.47 -4.02
C VAL A 128 0.32 -3.40 -2.65
N GLY A 129 -0.86 -3.99 -2.51
CA GLY A 129 -1.62 -3.96 -1.25
C GLY A 129 -2.04 -2.57 -0.79
N ILE A 130 -1.67 -2.20 0.44
CA ILE A 130 -2.06 -0.93 1.09
C ILE A 130 -0.82 -0.28 1.71
N GLU A 131 -0.34 0.79 1.12
CA GLU A 131 0.78 1.57 1.63
C GLU A 131 0.25 2.73 2.49
N PRO A 132 0.55 2.77 3.80
CA PRO A 132 0.13 3.88 4.65
C PRO A 132 1.21 4.97 4.75
N ARG A 133 0.77 6.22 4.90
CA ARG A 133 1.62 7.34 5.32
C ARG A 133 0.88 8.21 6.34
N ILE A 134 1.62 8.89 7.21
CA ILE A 134 1.08 9.87 8.14
C ILE A 134 1.61 11.25 7.75
N SER A 135 0.72 12.19 7.42
CA SER A 135 1.09 13.57 7.09
C SER A 135 1.40 14.40 8.35
N ALA A 136 1.97 15.60 8.17
CA ALA A 136 2.24 16.53 9.27
C ALA A 136 0.94 17.01 9.96
N GLU A 137 -0.16 17.01 9.22
CA GLU A 137 -1.52 17.40 9.65
C GLU A 137 -2.30 16.22 10.25
N ARG A 138 -1.62 15.11 10.60
CA ARG A 138 -2.21 13.90 11.19
C ARG A 138 -3.26 13.23 10.30
N LEU A 139 -3.11 13.33 9.00
CA LEU A 139 -3.84 12.50 8.05
C LEU A 139 -3.13 11.14 7.95
N ILE A 140 -3.85 10.07 8.23
CA ILE A 140 -3.46 8.70 7.87
C ILE A 140 -3.95 8.47 6.44
N LEU A 141 -3.02 8.45 5.50
CA LEU A 141 -3.26 8.29 4.08
C LEU A 141 -3.01 6.83 3.68
N LEU A 142 -4.00 6.18 3.08
CA LEU A 142 -3.93 4.78 2.63
C LEU A 142 -3.94 4.72 1.10
N ASP A 143 -2.76 4.66 0.47
CA ASP A 143 -2.64 4.41 -0.98
C ASP A 143 -2.78 2.92 -1.25
N THR A 144 -3.56 2.54 -2.26
CA THR A 144 -3.91 1.14 -2.48
C THR A 144 -3.54 0.65 -3.87
N GLN A 145 -3.31 -0.65 -3.98
CA GLN A 145 -3.21 -1.32 -5.26
C GLN A 145 -4.45 -1.04 -6.12
N SER A 146 -4.26 -1.04 -7.43
CA SER A 146 -5.34 -0.72 -8.35
C SER A 146 -6.33 -1.87 -8.45
N VAL A 147 -7.63 -1.56 -8.31
CA VAL A 147 -8.70 -2.52 -8.63
C VAL A 147 -8.80 -2.70 -10.15
N PHE A 148 -9.36 -3.83 -10.60
CA PHE A 148 -9.47 -4.15 -12.04
C PHE A 148 -8.13 -4.18 -12.79
N SER A 149 -7.01 -4.45 -12.09
CA SER A 149 -5.67 -4.38 -12.66
C SER A 149 -5.27 -5.68 -13.38
N PRO A 150 -5.08 -5.66 -14.71
CA PRO A 150 -4.60 -6.85 -15.43
C PRO A 150 -3.21 -7.29 -14.98
N SER A 151 -2.37 -6.33 -14.58
CA SER A 151 -1.01 -6.61 -14.10
C SER A 151 -0.98 -7.26 -12.72
N VAL A 152 -1.98 -7.01 -11.86
CA VAL A 152 -2.11 -7.70 -10.57
C VAL A 152 -2.66 -9.10 -10.82
N LEU A 153 -3.69 -9.25 -11.66
CA LEU A 153 -4.21 -10.55 -12.09
C LEU A 153 -3.11 -11.44 -12.69
N SER A 154 -2.29 -10.88 -13.59
CA SER A 154 -1.17 -11.61 -14.20
C SER A 154 -0.11 -12.06 -13.20
N GLU A 155 0.07 -11.34 -12.09
CA GLU A 155 1.03 -11.71 -11.05
C GLU A 155 0.50 -12.85 -10.18
N ILE A 156 -0.80 -12.86 -9.90
CA ILE A 156 -1.42 -13.89 -9.07
C ILE A 156 -1.83 -15.14 -9.84
N MET A 157 -1.76 -15.14 -11.17
CA MET A 157 -2.17 -16.27 -11.99
C MET A 157 -1.04 -17.30 -12.12
N ARG A 158 -1.28 -18.51 -11.61
CA ARG A 158 -0.43 -19.68 -11.86
C ARG A 158 -0.58 -20.17 -13.31
N PRO A 159 0.37 -20.97 -13.83
CA PRO A 159 0.28 -21.54 -15.18
C PRO A 159 -0.99 -22.39 -15.43
N ASP A 160 -1.60 -22.95 -14.38
CA ASP A 160 -2.84 -23.71 -14.45
C ASP A 160 -4.11 -22.84 -14.36
N GLY A 161 -3.96 -21.51 -14.29
CA GLY A 161 -5.05 -20.54 -14.13
C GLY A 161 -5.54 -20.36 -12.70
N SER A 162 -4.98 -21.08 -11.72
CA SER A 162 -5.32 -20.91 -10.30
C SER A 162 -4.66 -19.67 -9.70
N SER A 163 -5.23 -19.14 -8.62
CA SER A 163 -4.67 -18.00 -7.88
C SER A 163 -3.52 -18.43 -6.96
N THR A 164 -2.39 -17.72 -7.01
CA THR A 164 -1.28 -17.86 -6.04
C THR A 164 -1.69 -17.46 -4.63
N VAL A 165 -2.70 -16.59 -4.50
CA VAL A 165 -3.24 -16.05 -3.26
C VAL A 165 -4.48 -16.84 -2.83
N SER A 166 -4.50 -17.28 -1.57
CA SER A 166 -5.65 -17.92 -0.95
C SER A 166 -6.57 -16.89 -0.30
N VAL A 167 -7.57 -16.40 -1.05
CA VAL A 167 -8.48 -15.33 -0.59
C VAL A 167 -9.56 -15.83 0.36
N LEU A 168 -9.99 -17.08 0.17
CA LEU A 168 -10.94 -17.78 1.03
C LEU A 168 -10.22 -18.96 1.69
N SER A 169 -10.37 -19.10 3.00
CA SER A 169 -9.63 -20.09 3.80
C SER A 169 -9.75 -21.51 3.25
N GLY A 170 -8.68 -21.99 2.62
CA GLY A 170 -8.54 -23.39 2.16
C GLY A 170 -9.13 -23.73 0.79
N GLU A 171 -9.68 -22.75 0.06
CA GLU A 171 -10.26 -22.98 -1.27
C GLU A 171 -9.33 -22.48 -2.39
N SER A 172 -8.99 -23.38 -3.32
CA SER A 172 -8.28 -22.98 -4.54
C SER A 172 -9.26 -22.35 -5.52
N LEU A 173 -9.10 -21.05 -5.78
CA LEU A 173 -9.91 -20.30 -6.73
C LEU A 173 -9.16 -20.10 -8.06
N SER A 174 -9.91 -19.83 -9.13
CA SER A 174 -9.32 -19.27 -10.34
C SER A 174 -8.72 -17.89 -10.04
N ALA A 175 -7.65 -17.51 -10.75
CA ALA A 175 -7.01 -16.22 -10.58
C ALA A 175 -7.99 -15.05 -10.81
N GLU A 176 -8.89 -15.19 -11.79
CA GLU A 176 -9.91 -14.18 -12.11
C GLU A 176 -10.88 -13.97 -10.93
N LEU A 177 -11.43 -15.06 -10.37
CA LEU A 177 -12.35 -14.98 -9.25
C LEU A 177 -11.66 -14.48 -7.98
N ALA A 178 -10.44 -14.96 -7.71
CA ALA A 178 -9.65 -14.46 -6.59
C ALA A 178 -9.40 -12.95 -6.70
N HIS A 179 -9.04 -12.46 -7.89
CA HIS A 179 -8.83 -11.05 -8.15
C HIS A 179 -10.10 -10.20 -7.94
N GLU A 180 -11.27 -10.69 -8.38
CA GLU A 180 -12.56 -10.03 -8.13
C GLU A 180 -12.87 -9.93 -6.63
N ILE A 181 -12.71 -11.04 -5.90
CA ILE A 181 -12.96 -11.08 -4.45
C ILE A 181 -11.98 -10.16 -3.71
N MET A 182 -10.69 -10.17 -4.08
CA MET A 182 -9.68 -9.28 -3.49
C MET A 182 -10.08 -7.80 -3.66
N ASN A 183 -10.55 -7.41 -4.86
CA ASN A 183 -10.96 -6.03 -5.10
C ASN A 183 -12.17 -5.63 -4.25
N ILE A 184 -13.15 -6.53 -4.08
CA ILE A 184 -14.31 -6.30 -3.21
C ILE A 184 -13.89 -6.21 -1.74
N GLN A 185 -13.06 -7.15 -1.26
CA GLN A 185 -12.55 -7.15 0.11
C GLN A 185 -11.78 -5.86 0.44
N LEU A 186 -10.96 -5.37 -0.50
CA LEU A 186 -10.26 -4.10 -0.38
C LEU A 186 -11.24 -2.92 -0.26
N GLY A 187 -12.27 -2.89 -1.11
CA GLY A 187 -13.30 -1.86 -1.06
C GLY A 187 -14.07 -1.85 0.26
N VAL A 188 -14.50 -3.03 0.74
CA VAL A 188 -15.18 -3.19 2.03
C VAL A 188 -14.28 -2.75 3.19
N LEU A 189 -13.02 -3.20 3.21
CA LEU A 189 -12.05 -2.79 4.23
C LEU A 189 -11.91 -1.27 4.29
N LEU A 190 -11.66 -0.62 3.14
CA LEU A 190 -11.49 0.83 3.10
C LEU A 190 -12.76 1.57 3.53
N ALA A 191 -13.95 1.13 3.09
CA ALA A 191 -15.22 1.71 3.50
C ALA A 191 -15.46 1.58 5.01
N SER A 192 -14.96 0.53 5.65
CA SER A 192 -15.07 0.30 7.09
C SER A 192 -14.06 1.09 7.94
N ILE A 193 -12.84 1.34 7.43
CA ILE A 193 -11.76 1.96 8.25
C ILE A 193 -11.46 3.43 7.91
N CYS A 194 -11.95 3.94 6.78
CA CYS A 194 -11.66 5.31 6.35
C CYS A 194 -12.69 6.31 6.86
N HIS A 195 -12.25 7.53 7.14
CA HIS A 195 -13.12 8.69 7.30
C HIS A 195 -13.64 9.20 5.96
N ILE A 196 -12.75 9.26 4.98
CA ILE A 196 -13.04 9.66 3.60
C ILE A 196 -12.47 8.59 2.69
N LEU A 197 -13.29 8.10 1.75
CA LEU A 197 -12.85 7.18 0.71
C LEU A 197 -12.92 7.89 -0.64
N LEU A 198 -11.75 8.19 -1.21
CA LEU A 198 -11.64 8.73 -2.56
C LEU A 198 -11.84 7.61 -3.58
N VAL A 199 -12.96 7.64 -4.29
CA VAL A 199 -13.30 6.68 -5.35
C VAL A 199 -12.93 7.31 -6.68
N VAL A 200 -11.78 6.92 -7.22
CA VAL A 200 -11.25 7.47 -8.46
C VAL A 200 -11.70 6.64 -9.64
N SER A 201 -12.20 7.30 -10.68
CA SER A 201 -12.59 6.68 -11.95
C SER A 201 -11.90 7.39 -13.11
N GLU A 202 -11.55 6.62 -14.14
CA GLU A 202 -11.00 7.15 -15.38
C GLU A 202 -12.14 7.37 -16.37
N GLY A 203 -12.35 8.62 -16.77
CA GLY A 203 -13.43 8.99 -17.69
C GLY A 203 -14.84 9.00 -17.07
N VAL A 204 -15.78 9.62 -17.77
CA VAL A 204 -17.16 9.85 -17.31
C VAL A 204 -18.13 8.70 -17.61
N HIS A 205 -17.67 7.69 -18.34
CA HIS A 205 -18.52 6.56 -18.80
C HIS A 205 -18.14 5.22 -18.16
N ASP A 206 -17.09 5.17 -17.33
CA ASP A 206 -16.72 3.96 -16.63
C ASP A 206 -17.59 3.79 -15.36
N ASN A 207 -18.62 2.94 -15.49
CA ASN A 207 -19.49 2.58 -14.38
C ASN A 207 -18.91 1.46 -13.52
N SER A 208 -17.72 0.90 -13.83
CA SER A 208 -17.19 -0.27 -13.12
C SER A 208 -16.95 0.03 -11.64
N MET A 209 -16.37 1.19 -11.34
CA MET A 209 -16.20 1.67 -9.95
C MET A 209 -17.55 1.87 -9.25
N TRP A 210 -18.56 2.38 -9.94
CA TRP A 210 -19.90 2.55 -9.36
C TRP A 210 -20.53 1.21 -8.98
N HIS A 211 -20.47 0.22 -9.88
CA HIS A 211 -20.99 -1.13 -9.59
C HIS A 211 -20.25 -1.78 -8.43
N MET A 212 -18.92 -1.67 -8.40
CA MET A 212 -18.12 -2.15 -7.27
C MET A 212 -18.51 -1.48 -5.96
N MET A 213 -18.69 -0.16 -5.95
CA MET A 213 -19.08 0.55 -4.74
C MET A 213 -20.49 0.19 -4.27
N LEU A 214 -21.43 -0.12 -5.17
CA LEU A 214 -22.73 -0.68 -4.80
C LEU A 214 -22.61 -2.06 -4.14
N THR A 215 -21.71 -2.92 -4.66
CA THR A 215 -21.41 -4.21 -4.03
C THR A 215 -20.76 -4.04 -2.65
N VAL A 216 -19.83 -3.08 -2.52
CA VAL A 216 -19.19 -2.74 -1.24
C VAL A 216 -20.21 -2.24 -0.22
N ASP A 217 -21.11 -1.34 -0.62
CA ASP A 217 -22.18 -0.81 0.23
C ASP A 217 -23.08 -1.95 0.75
N LEU A 218 -23.50 -2.84 -0.15
CA LEU A 218 -24.31 -4.01 0.19
C LEU A 218 -23.60 -4.95 1.19
N LEU A 219 -22.30 -5.19 1.01
CA LEU A 219 -21.53 -6.15 1.82
C LEU A 219 -21.00 -5.58 3.13
N LYS A 220 -20.90 -4.26 3.24
CA LYS A 220 -20.47 -3.59 4.46
C LYS A 220 -21.53 -3.69 5.57
N HIS A 221 -22.80 -3.91 5.22
CA HIS A 221 -23.86 -4.15 6.20
C HIS A 221 -23.51 -5.35 7.08
N GLY A 222 -23.54 -5.15 8.40
CA GLY A 222 -23.11 -6.16 9.38
C GLY A 222 -21.65 -6.12 9.80
N ILE A 223 -20.83 -5.19 9.28
CA ILE A 223 -19.49 -4.90 9.82
C ILE A 223 -19.61 -3.77 10.86
N PRO A 224 -19.27 -4.00 12.14
CA PRO A 224 -19.37 -3.00 13.19
C PRO A 224 -18.34 -1.88 13.01
N ASP A 225 -18.65 -0.71 13.56
CA ASP A 225 -17.67 0.38 13.67
C ASP A 225 -16.42 -0.11 14.45
N PRO A 226 -15.20 -0.01 13.87
CA PRO A 226 -13.97 -0.40 14.55
C PRO A 226 -13.75 0.35 15.88
N SER A 227 -14.29 1.55 16.05
CA SER A 227 -14.22 2.33 17.30
C SER A 227 -15.07 1.74 18.44
N CYS A 228 -16.08 0.94 18.10
CA CYS A 228 -16.96 0.25 19.03
C CYS A 228 -16.40 -1.12 19.46
N ILE A 229 -15.37 -1.63 18.77
CA ILE A 229 -14.72 -2.89 19.13
C ILE A 229 -13.89 -2.63 20.40
N THR A 230 -14.48 -2.95 21.54
CA THR A 230 -13.73 -3.01 22.80
C THR A 230 -12.61 -4.04 22.63
N PRO A 231 -11.35 -3.69 22.95
CA PRO A 231 -10.25 -4.61 22.77
C PRO A 231 -10.44 -5.81 23.71
N LEU A 232 -10.81 -6.97 23.15
CA LEU A 232 -10.76 -8.27 23.82
C LEU A 232 -9.28 -8.66 23.97
N HIS A 233 -8.55 -7.97 24.85
CA HIS A 233 -7.23 -8.41 25.29
C HIS A 233 -7.30 -8.95 26.71
N SER A 234 -7.33 -10.29 26.78
CA SER A 234 -6.64 -11.12 27.77
C SER A 234 -6.96 -10.92 29.25
N GLN A 235 -8.05 -11.55 29.72
CA GLN A 235 -8.04 -12.18 31.06
C GLN A 235 -8.63 -13.58 30.98
N SER A 236 -7.75 -14.57 30.85
CA SER A 236 -7.97 -15.89 31.40
C SER A 236 -7.97 -15.75 32.93
N SER A 237 -9.15 -15.62 33.53
CA SER A 237 -9.36 -15.98 34.93
C SER A 237 -10.79 -16.42 35.14
N THR A 238 -10.94 -17.72 35.36
CA THR A 238 -12.10 -18.39 35.92
C THR A 238 -12.74 -17.59 37.07
N LEU A 239 -14.03 -17.26 37.01
CA LEU A 239 -14.95 -17.37 38.15
C LEU A 239 -16.43 -17.15 37.75
N GLY A 240 -17.23 -18.18 38.01
CA GLY A 240 -18.65 -18.24 38.38
C GLY A 240 -19.65 -17.10 38.14
N LEU A 241 -20.74 -17.51 37.48
CA LEU A 241 -22.16 -17.38 37.87
C LEU A 241 -22.87 -16.00 38.00
N HIS A 242 -23.92 -15.89 37.17
CA HIS A 242 -25.17 -15.12 37.28
C HIS A 242 -25.13 -13.58 37.36
N LYS A 243 -25.68 -12.95 36.31
CA LYS A 243 -26.90 -12.13 36.46
C LYS A 243 -27.59 -11.87 35.12
N GLU A 244 -28.88 -12.15 35.07
CA GLU A 244 -29.81 -11.63 34.07
C GLU A 244 -29.68 -10.11 33.94
N GLY A 245 -29.69 -9.62 32.70
CA GLY A 245 -29.52 -8.20 32.43
C GLY A 245 -29.90 -7.85 31.00
N LYS A 246 -31.21 -7.85 30.72
CA LYS A 246 -31.91 -6.94 29.81
C LYS A 246 -31.36 -6.89 28.38
N ASP A 247 -32.10 -7.51 27.45
CA ASP A 247 -32.01 -7.25 26.00
C ASP A 247 -32.04 -5.75 25.72
N LYS A 248 -30.87 -5.13 25.70
CA LYS A 248 -30.60 -3.97 24.88
C LYS A 248 -30.04 -4.57 23.61
N VAL A 249 -30.89 -4.62 22.58
CA VAL A 249 -30.40 -4.62 21.20
C VAL A 249 -29.48 -3.40 21.14
N HIS A 250 -28.17 -3.62 21.27
CA HIS A 250 -27.20 -2.62 20.83
C HIS A 250 -27.47 -2.55 19.34
N GLU A 251 -28.14 -1.48 18.90
CA GLU A 251 -27.99 -1.04 17.51
C GLU A 251 -26.49 -0.85 17.34
N VAL A 252 -25.85 -1.84 16.71
CA VAL A 252 -24.45 -1.75 16.35
C VAL A 252 -24.39 -0.57 15.39
N GLU A 253 -23.83 0.54 15.84
CA GLU A 253 -23.75 1.75 15.04
C GLU A 253 -22.89 1.41 13.82
N GLU A 254 -23.55 1.36 12.66
CA GLU A 254 -22.92 0.97 11.42
C GLU A 254 -22.14 2.18 10.87
N TYR A 255 -20.82 2.09 10.85
CA TYR A 255 -19.97 3.15 10.32
C TYR A 255 -19.61 2.91 8.85
N ILE A 256 -19.85 3.89 7.97
CA ILE A 256 -19.36 3.88 6.59
C ILE A 256 -18.59 5.18 6.32
N GLY A 257 -17.36 5.04 5.81
CA GLY A 257 -16.56 6.18 5.38
C GLY A 257 -17.27 6.97 4.28
N THR A 258 -17.14 8.29 4.28
CA THR A 258 -17.80 9.14 3.28
C THR A 258 -17.15 8.95 1.90
N PRO A 259 -17.85 8.42 0.89
CA PRO A 259 -17.28 8.27 -0.44
C PRO A 259 -17.25 9.61 -1.16
N VAL A 260 -16.12 9.94 -1.80
CA VAL A 260 -15.96 11.11 -2.66
C VAL A 260 -15.53 10.62 -4.03
N PHE A 261 -16.39 10.80 -5.03
CA PHE A 261 -16.11 10.38 -6.40
C PHE A 261 -15.24 11.42 -7.10
N VAL A 262 -14.09 10.97 -7.60
CA VAL A 262 -13.11 11.79 -8.33
C VAL A 262 -13.02 11.27 -9.76
N HIS A 263 -13.31 12.14 -10.72
CA HIS A 263 -13.18 11.82 -12.14
C HIS A 263 -11.88 12.39 -12.68
N THR A 264 -10.97 11.52 -13.11
CA THR A 264 -9.74 11.91 -13.80
C THR A 264 -9.92 11.83 -15.31
N LYS A 265 -9.10 12.63 -16.03
CA LYS A 265 -9.21 12.85 -17.47
C LYS A 265 -8.73 11.68 -18.29
#